data_AF-A0A6J6XN18-F1
#
_entry.id   AF-A0A6J6XN18-F1
#
_cell.length_a   1.000
_cell.length_b   1.000
_cell.length_c   1.000
_cell.angle_alpha   90.00
_cell.angle_beta   90.00
_cell.angle_gamma   90.00
#
_symmetry.space_group_name_H-M   'P 1'
#
loop_
_entity.id
_entity.type
_entity.pdbx_description
1 polymer ?
#
loop_
_entity_poly.entity_id
_entity_poly.type
_entity_poly.pdbx_seq_one_letter_code
_entity_poly.pdbx_strand_id
1 'polypeptide(L)'
;MKKQLDLKKKLELQKNLEKKAREAAVKALKRQREIEKRAAAAAKALLLKEKKKEAIRVAKERAKLKADQIAERLALRAAKEQEKQAIKAAREAEKAAKLAAREAERLAEIEANRKPVAPPKPPIIKGVMQDGITPTKEFNFEFLLSQREMLIAERRNLLGQADRLESEANAIVENSEMGDVQFDDEGGEGDTMVVERERDLTLSASARQTVEEIDDALKRIETGDYGYSGRSGLPIPRERLKALPWTTELVQERAGGIGSY
;
A
#
# COMPACT_ATOMS: atom_id res chain seq x y z
N MET A 1 136.25 53.36 -36.84
CA MET A 1 135.31 53.84 -35.80
C MET A 1 133.83 53.91 -36.25
N LYS A 2 133.45 54.41 -37.44
CA LYS A 2 132.02 54.52 -37.85
C LYS A 2 131.29 53.17 -38.09
N LYS A 3 131.94 52.17 -38.74
CA LYS A 3 131.31 50.86 -39.05
C LYS A 3 130.90 50.02 -37.83
N GLN A 4 131.60 50.12 -36.69
CA GLN A 4 131.25 49.35 -35.49
C GLN A 4 130.08 49.95 -34.69
N LEU A 5 129.88 51.28 -34.77
CA LEU A 5 128.75 51.96 -34.13
C LEU A 5 127.42 51.64 -34.84
N ASP A 6 127.44 51.57 -36.17
CA ASP A 6 126.25 51.24 -36.98
C ASP A 6 125.83 49.77 -36.81
N LEU A 7 126.78 48.85 -36.68
CA LEU A 7 126.50 47.43 -36.38
C LEU A 7 125.84 47.25 -35.00
N LYS A 8 126.32 47.98 -33.98
CA LYS A 8 125.75 47.94 -32.62
C LYS A 8 124.34 48.52 -32.58
N LYS A 9 124.10 49.64 -33.27
CA LYS A 9 122.75 50.23 -33.46
C LYS A 9 121.81 49.28 -34.19
N LYS A 10 122.27 48.62 -35.25
CA LYS A 10 121.45 47.67 -36.04
C LYS A 10 121.07 46.42 -35.22
N LEU A 11 121.97 45.95 -34.36
CA LEU A 11 121.72 44.82 -33.45
C LEU A 11 120.76 45.19 -32.31
N GLU A 12 120.85 46.40 -31.76
CA GLU A 12 119.86 46.93 -30.79
C GLU A 12 118.49 47.13 -31.42
N LEU A 13 118.44 47.61 -32.67
CA LEU A 13 117.19 47.76 -33.42
C LEU A 13 116.55 46.39 -33.70
N GLN A 14 117.35 45.38 -34.05
CA GLN A 14 116.88 43.99 -34.18
C GLN A 14 116.35 43.42 -32.86
N LYS A 15 117.07 43.60 -31.74
CA LYS A 15 116.61 43.14 -30.41
C LYS A 15 115.32 43.84 -29.97
N ASN A 16 115.17 45.13 -30.27
CA ASN A 16 113.94 45.86 -29.97
C ASN A 16 112.77 45.43 -30.85
N LEU A 17 113.01 45.14 -32.14
CA LEU A 17 112.01 44.58 -33.03
C LEU A 17 111.59 43.18 -32.59
N GLU A 18 112.54 42.34 -32.17
CA GLU A 18 112.27 41.00 -31.66
C GLU A 18 111.51 41.04 -30.33
N LYS A 19 111.86 41.96 -29.41
CA LYS A 19 111.11 42.18 -28.17
C LYS A 19 109.68 42.63 -28.44
N LYS A 20 109.48 43.59 -29.37
CA LYS A 20 108.14 44.02 -29.81
C LYS A 20 107.36 42.88 -30.47
N ALA A 21 108.01 42.03 -31.27
CA ALA A 21 107.39 40.86 -31.89
C ALA A 21 106.97 39.82 -30.84
N ARG A 22 107.81 39.55 -29.82
CA ARG A 22 107.47 38.66 -28.71
C ARG A 22 106.34 39.21 -27.85
N GLU A 23 106.35 40.51 -27.54
CA GLU A 23 105.25 41.17 -26.81
C GLU A 23 103.93 41.15 -27.61
N ALA A 24 104.00 41.37 -28.92
CA ALA A 24 102.85 41.25 -29.82
C ALA A 24 102.32 39.81 -29.88
N ALA A 25 103.20 38.80 -29.95
CA ALA A 25 102.83 37.39 -29.92
C ALA A 25 102.17 36.99 -28.59
N VAL A 26 102.71 37.43 -27.45
CA VAL A 26 102.10 37.17 -26.13
C VAL A 26 100.74 37.87 -26.00
N LYS A 27 100.60 39.10 -26.51
CA LYS A 27 99.32 39.82 -26.53
C LYS A 27 98.29 39.15 -27.44
N ALA A 28 98.72 38.62 -28.59
CA ALA A 28 97.88 37.84 -29.49
C ALA A 28 97.41 36.53 -28.84
N LEU A 29 98.30 35.81 -28.16
CA LEU A 29 97.99 34.56 -27.46
C LEU A 29 97.06 34.79 -26.26
N LYS A 30 97.24 35.89 -25.51
CA LYS A 30 96.31 36.31 -24.45
C LYS A 30 94.91 36.62 -25.02
N ARG A 31 94.84 37.35 -26.14
CA ARG A 31 93.57 37.63 -26.84
C ARG A 31 92.89 36.35 -27.35
N GLN A 32 93.64 35.42 -27.94
CA GLN A 32 93.11 34.12 -28.38
C GLN A 32 92.54 33.32 -27.20
N ARG A 33 93.27 33.23 -26.08
CA ARG A 33 92.78 32.56 -24.86
C ARG A 33 91.53 33.21 -24.27
N GLU A 34 91.39 34.54 -24.34
CA GLU A 34 90.15 35.22 -23.91
C GLU A 34 88.97 34.92 -24.84
N ILE A 35 89.20 34.89 -26.15
CA ILE A 35 88.18 34.52 -27.15
C ILE A 35 87.74 33.07 -26.93
N GLU A 36 88.68 32.14 -26.74
CA GLU A 36 88.39 30.73 -26.45
C GLU A 36 87.62 30.56 -25.13
N LYS A 37 88.01 31.29 -24.07
CA LYS A 37 87.27 31.28 -22.80
C LYS A 37 85.84 31.82 -22.95
N ARG A 38 85.64 32.89 -23.71
CA ARG A 38 84.30 33.44 -24.00
C ARG A 38 83.47 32.48 -24.85
N ALA A 39 84.08 31.84 -25.85
CA ALA A 39 83.42 30.81 -26.67
C ALA A 39 83.03 29.58 -25.83
N ALA A 40 83.91 29.10 -24.94
CA ALA A 40 83.62 27.99 -24.05
C ALA A 40 82.52 28.33 -23.01
N ALA A 41 82.51 29.56 -22.49
CA ALA A 41 81.44 30.02 -21.60
C ALA A 41 80.09 30.13 -22.33
N ALA A 42 80.09 30.63 -23.57
CA ALA A 42 78.88 30.68 -24.42
C ALA A 42 78.35 29.28 -24.74
N ALA A 43 79.21 28.33 -25.10
CA ALA A 43 78.83 26.93 -25.34
C ALA A 43 78.22 26.26 -24.09
N LYS A 44 78.82 26.47 -22.91
CA LYS A 44 78.26 25.99 -21.63
C LYS A 44 76.91 26.63 -21.31
N ALA A 45 76.74 27.92 -21.59
CA ALA A 45 75.47 28.61 -21.39
C ALA A 45 74.36 28.09 -22.30
N LEU A 46 74.67 27.73 -23.55
CA LEU A 46 73.72 27.10 -24.48
C LEU A 46 73.32 25.70 -24.00
N LEU A 47 74.28 24.85 -23.62
CA LEU A 47 73.99 23.52 -23.05
C LEU A 47 73.12 23.59 -21.79
N LEU A 48 73.36 24.55 -20.91
CA LEU A 48 72.51 24.75 -19.72
C LEU A 48 71.10 25.22 -20.09
N LYS A 49 70.95 26.05 -21.13
CA LYS A 49 69.63 26.45 -21.63
C LYS A 49 68.86 25.28 -22.25
N GLU A 50 69.54 24.42 -23.02
CA GLU A 50 68.94 23.22 -23.60
C GLU A 50 68.51 22.23 -22.52
N LYS A 51 69.38 21.94 -21.53
CA LYS A 51 69.03 21.09 -20.38
C LYS A 51 67.85 21.64 -19.57
N LYS A 52 67.78 22.96 -19.37
CA LYS A 52 66.63 23.60 -18.71
C LYS A 52 65.34 23.47 -19.52
N LYS A 53 65.39 23.66 -20.84
CA LYS A 53 64.24 23.47 -21.73
C LYS A 53 63.76 22.02 -21.72
N GLU A 54 64.68 21.06 -21.77
CA GLU A 54 64.37 19.64 -21.70
C GLU A 54 63.77 19.24 -20.35
N ALA A 55 64.33 19.74 -19.24
CA ALA A 55 63.78 19.51 -17.90
C ALA A 55 62.35 20.05 -17.76
N ILE A 56 62.06 21.24 -18.32
CA ILE A 56 60.71 21.82 -18.33
C ILE A 56 59.75 20.96 -19.17
N ARG A 57 60.19 20.47 -20.34
CA ARG A 57 59.38 19.57 -21.19
C ARG A 57 59.04 18.28 -20.46
N VAL A 58 60.03 17.63 -19.85
CA VAL A 58 59.85 16.38 -19.08
C VAL A 58 58.95 16.62 -17.85
N ALA A 59 59.11 17.74 -17.16
CA ALA A 59 58.23 18.10 -16.04
C ALA A 59 56.78 18.30 -16.50
N LYS A 60 56.56 18.94 -17.66
CA LYS A 60 55.22 19.14 -18.24
C LYS A 60 54.58 17.83 -18.66
N GLU A 61 55.32 16.91 -19.28
CA GLU A 61 54.79 15.58 -19.63
C GLU A 61 54.46 14.75 -18.39
N ARG A 62 55.32 14.75 -17.37
CA ARG A 62 55.03 14.08 -16.09
C ARG A 62 53.81 14.66 -15.38
N ALA A 63 53.62 15.97 -15.44
CA ALA A 63 52.42 16.62 -14.89
C ALA A 63 51.16 16.21 -15.65
N LYS A 64 51.23 16.14 -16.99
CA LYS A 64 50.11 15.68 -17.83
C LYS A 64 49.74 14.22 -17.53
N LEU A 65 50.71 13.31 -17.49
CA LEU A 65 50.49 11.90 -17.15
C LEU A 65 49.84 11.73 -15.77
N LYS A 66 50.27 12.51 -14.76
CA LYS A 66 49.64 12.49 -13.44
C LYS A 66 48.21 13.02 -13.46
N ALA A 67 47.93 14.07 -14.24
CA ALA A 67 46.58 14.59 -14.40
C ALA A 67 45.66 13.56 -15.09
N ASP A 68 46.15 12.90 -16.14
CA ASP A 68 45.42 11.86 -16.86
C ASP A 68 45.10 10.66 -15.93
N GLN A 69 46.07 10.21 -15.13
CA GLN A 69 45.87 9.14 -14.13
C GLN A 69 44.84 9.51 -13.05
N ILE A 70 44.82 10.77 -12.60
CA ILE A 70 43.83 11.24 -11.64
C ILE A 70 42.44 11.29 -12.28
N ALA A 71 42.35 11.79 -13.51
CA ALA A 71 41.10 11.86 -14.26
C ALA A 71 40.52 10.45 -14.51
N GLU A 72 41.34 9.50 -14.91
CA GLU A 72 40.94 8.09 -15.11
C GLU A 72 40.45 7.46 -13.79
N ARG A 73 41.15 7.68 -12.68
CA ARG A 73 40.75 7.17 -11.37
C ARG A 73 39.42 7.77 -10.90
N LEU A 74 39.17 9.04 -11.17
CA LEU A 74 37.91 9.71 -10.84
C LEU A 74 36.77 9.21 -11.74
N ALA A 75 37.03 9.05 -13.04
CA ALA A 75 36.05 8.48 -13.97
C ALA A 75 35.65 7.05 -13.58
N LEU A 76 36.62 6.21 -13.19
CA LEU A 76 36.34 4.85 -12.72
C LEU A 76 35.53 4.83 -11.41
N ARG A 77 35.80 5.75 -10.49
CA ARG A 77 35.01 5.90 -9.25
C ARG A 77 33.58 6.35 -9.55
N ALA A 78 33.40 7.33 -10.42
CA ALA A 78 32.08 7.80 -10.84
C ALA A 78 31.29 6.70 -11.55
N ALA A 79 31.92 5.93 -12.44
CA ALA A 79 31.29 4.79 -13.12
C ALA A 79 30.82 3.72 -12.13
N LYS A 80 31.67 3.34 -11.16
CA LYS A 80 31.31 2.36 -10.10
C LYS A 80 30.18 2.88 -9.19
N GLU A 81 30.14 4.18 -8.92
CA GLU A 81 29.08 4.78 -8.13
C GLU A 81 27.76 4.79 -8.89
N GLN A 82 27.77 5.12 -10.19
CA GLN A 82 26.58 5.04 -11.04
C GLN A 82 26.07 3.60 -11.17
N GLU A 83 26.96 2.62 -11.35
CA GLU A 83 26.59 1.21 -11.39
C GLU A 83 25.93 0.77 -10.06
N LYS A 84 26.50 1.17 -8.92
CA LYS A 84 25.92 0.88 -7.60
C LYS A 84 24.55 1.54 -7.42
N GLN A 85 24.37 2.77 -7.90
CA GLN A 85 23.08 3.47 -7.87
C GLN A 85 22.05 2.78 -8.78
N ALA A 86 22.45 2.34 -9.97
CA ALA A 86 21.59 1.60 -10.89
C ALA A 86 21.14 0.26 -10.29
N ILE A 87 22.05 -0.49 -9.66
CA ILE A 87 21.72 -1.75 -8.96
C ILE A 87 20.77 -1.49 -7.79
N LYS A 88 20.96 -0.42 -7.02
CA LYS A 88 20.07 -0.05 -5.92
C LYS A 88 18.68 0.32 -6.43
N ALA A 89 18.60 1.15 -7.47
CA ALA A 89 17.34 1.54 -8.09
C ALA A 89 16.59 0.33 -8.68
N ALA A 90 17.31 -0.60 -9.33
CA ALA A 90 16.72 -1.82 -9.85
C ALA A 90 16.11 -2.71 -8.74
N ARG A 91 16.83 -2.88 -7.61
CA ARG A 91 16.32 -3.62 -6.45
C ARG A 91 15.13 -2.94 -5.78
N GLU A 92 15.10 -1.61 -5.74
CA GLU A 92 13.96 -0.85 -5.20
C GLU A 92 12.74 -0.95 -6.13
N ALA A 93 12.94 -0.86 -7.43
CA ALA A 93 11.88 -1.06 -8.42
C ALA A 93 11.30 -2.48 -8.38
N GLU A 94 12.14 -3.51 -8.24
CA GLU A 94 11.69 -4.90 -8.08
C GLU A 94 10.85 -5.10 -6.81
N LYS A 95 11.27 -4.51 -5.69
CA LYS A 95 10.50 -4.53 -4.43
C LYS A 95 9.16 -3.81 -4.57
N ALA A 96 9.13 -2.64 -5.23
CA ALA A 96 7.90 -1.90 -5.47
C ALA A 96 6.95 -2.68 -6.37
N ALA A 97 7.44 -3.30 -7.44
CA ALA A 97 6.64 -4.14 -8.33
C ALA A 97 6.05 -5.35 -7.59
N LYS A 98 6.83 -6.00 -6.71
CA LYS A 98 6.34 -7.13 -5.89
C LYS A 98 5.28 -6.69 -4.89
N LEU A 99 5.42 -5.51 -4.29
CA LEU A 99 4.41 -4.95 -3.39
C LEU A 99 3.11 -4.64 -4.14
N ALA A 100 3.23 -4.00 -5.31
CA ALA A 100 2.09 -3.67 -6.16
C ALA A 100 1.36 -4.92 -6.66
N ALA A 101 2.09 -5.98 -7.03
CA ALA A 101 1.51 -7.26 -7.41
C ALA A 101 0.74 -7.90 -6.23
N ARG A 102 1.32 -7.92 -5.03
CA ARG A 102 0.64 -8.44 -3.82
C ARG A 102 -0.60 -7.63 -3.45
N GLU A 103 -0.55 -6.32 -3.62
CA GLU A 103 -1.70 -5.44 -3.39
C GLU A 103 -2.81 -5.69 -4.42
N ALA A 104 -2.45 -5.84 -5.70
CA ALA A 104 -3.39 -6.21 -6.76
C ALA A 104 -4.03 -7.58 -6.51
N GLU A 105 -3.26 -8.59 -6.09
CA GLU A 105 -3.79 -9.91 -5.70
C GLU A 105 -4.76 -9.79 -4.53
N ARG A 106 -4.43 -9.02 -3.49
CA ARG A 106 -5.32 -8.79 -2.35
C ARG A 106 -6.63 -8.12 -2.78
N LEU A 107 -6.56 -7.12 -3.66
CA LEU A 107 -7.74 -6.43 -4.18
C LEU A 107 -8.62 -7.37 -5.02
N ALA A 108 -8.00 -8.20 -5.87
CA ALA A 108 -8.71 -9.21 -6.64
C ALA A 108 -9.38 -10.26 -5.74
N GLU A 109 -8.75 -10.65 -4.63
CA GLU A 109 -9.34 -11.58 -3.66
C GLU A 109 -10.50 -10.95 -2.87
N ILE A 110 -10.42 -9.66 -2.55
CA ILE A 110 -11.53 -8.91 -1.94
C ILE A 110 -12.70 -8.81 -2.93
N GLU A 111 -12.43 -8.55 -4.20
CA GLU A 111 -13.44 -8.45 -5.25
C GLU A 111 -14.10 -9.81 -5.54
N ALA A 112 -13.30 -10.89 -5.61
CA ALA A 112 -13.80 -12.25 -5.77
C ALA A 112 -14.68 -12.70 -4.59
N ASN A 113 -14.34 -12.30 -3.36
CA ASN A 113 -15.12 -12.59 -2.17
C ASN A 113 -16.29 -11.63 -1.94
N ARG A 114 -16.46 -10.60 -2.78
CA ARG A 114 -17.60 -9.70 -2.69
C ARG A 114 -18.85 -10.45 -3.17
N LYS A 115 -19.69 -10.86 -2.22
CA LYS A 115 -21.04 -11.37 -2.53
C LYS A 115 -21.75 -10.37 -3.44
N PRO A 116 -22.43 -10.82 -4.52
CA PRO A 116 -23.17 -9.93 -5.40
C PRO A 116 -24.12 -9.09 -4.56
N VAL A 117 -23.99 -7.77 -4.67
CA VAL A 117 -24.86 -6.83 -3.96
C VAL A 117 -26.27 -7.07 -4.51
N ALA A 118 -27.16 -7.56 -3.65
CA ALA A 118 -28.55 -7.78 -4.02
C ALA A 118 -29.14 -6.51 -4.65
N PRO A 119 -29.98 -6.64 -5.71
CA PRO A 119 -30.54 -5.49 -6.40
C PRO A 119 -31.21 -4.54 -5.39
N PRO A 120 -31.05 -3.21 -5.56
CA PRO A 120 -31.60 -2.23 -4.63
C PRO A 120 -33.12 -2.40 -4.53
N LYS A 121 -33.63 -2.52 -3.30
CA LYS A 121 -35.06 -2.67 -3.04
C LYS A 121 -35.83 -1.48 -3.62
N PRO A 122 -36.98 -1.72 -4.28
CA PRO A 122 -37.78 -0.62 -4.83
C PRO A 122 -38.23 0.34 -3.71
N PRO A 123 -38.21 1.67 -3.95
CA PRO A 123 -38.61 2.64 -2.95
C PRO A 123 -40.12 2.57 -2.69
N ILE A 124 -40.51 2.47 -1.41
CA ILE A 124 -41.91 2.48 -0.97
C ILE A 124 -42.44 3.91 -1.00
N ILE A 125 -43.50 4.16 -1.77
CA ILE A 125 -44.15 5.47 -1.83
C ILE A 125 -45.16 5.57 -0.67
N LYS A 126 -44.77 6.31 0.37
CA LYS A 126 -45.57 6.52 1.58
C LYS A 126 -46.53 7.70 1.43
N GLY A 127 -47.75 7.53 1.91
CA GLY A 127 -48.79 8.56 1.98
C GLY A 127 -48.71 9.38 3.28
N VAL A 128 -49.72 10.22 3.51
CA VAL A 128 -49.84 11.02 4.72
C VAL A 128 -50.23 10.13 5.90
N MET A 129 -49.52 10.23 7.02
CA MET A 129 -49.87 9.52 8.26
C MET A 129 -51.24 9.98 8.78
N GLN A 130 -52.12 9.05 9.07
CA GLN A 130 -53.43 9.29 9.70
C GLN A 130 -53.63 8.26 10.81
N ASP A 131 -53.96 8.68 12.04
CA ASP A 131 -54.27 7.81 13.18
C ASP A 131 -53.21 6.73 13.51
N GLY A 132 -51.93 7.05 13.29
CA GLY A 132 -50.81 6.12 13.48
C GLY A 132 -50.75 5.04 12.38
N ILE A 133 -51.37 5.25 11.24
CA ILE A 133 -51.31 4.38 10.07
C ILE A 133 -50.70 5.19 8.92
N THR A 134 -49.75 4.61 8.22
CA THR A 134 -49.16 5.20 7.02
C THR A 134 -49.62 4.43 5.79
N PRO A 135 -50.61 4.94 5.03
CA PRO A 135 -51.04 4.32 3.77
C PRO A 135 -49.93 4.33 2.73
N THR A 136 -49.95 3.37 1.82
CA THR A 136 -49.02 3.33 0.69
C THR A 136 -49.79 3.22 -0.63
N LYS A 137 -49.08 3.33 -1.75
CA LYS A 137 -49.70 3.21 -3.07
C LYS A 137 -50.44 1.88 -3.26
N GLU A 138 -49.89 0.80 -2.72
CA GLU A 138 -50.44 -0.55 -2.88
C GLU A 138 -51.48 -0.91 -1.79
N PHE A 139 -51.47 -0.25 -0.63
CA PHE A 139 -52.36 -0.54 0.51
C PHE A 139 -53.09 0.72 1.00
N ASN A 140 -54.41 0.70 0.90
CA ASN A 140 -55.28 1.80 1.35
C ASN A 140 -55.47 1.80 2.87
N PHE A 141 -55.82 2.97 3.42
CA PHE A 141 -56.05 3.17 4.85
C PHE A 141 -57.08 2.18 5.44
N GLU A 142 -58.22 1.99 4.78
CA GLU A 142 -59.27 1.07 5.22
C GLU A 142 -58.77 -0.38 5.34
N PHE A 143 -57.95 -0.83 4.39
CA PHE A 143 -57.33 -2.15 4.48
C PHE A 143 -56.38 -2.22 5.67
N LEU A 144 -55.47 -1.25 5.83
CA LEU A 144 -54.53 -1.22 6.95
C LEU A 144 -55.22 -1.17 8.31
N LEU A 145 -56.34 -0.46 8.43
CA LEU A 145 -57.16 -0.43 9.64
C LEU A 145 -57.73 -1.82 9.95
N SER A 146 -58.31 -2.49 8.94
CA SER A 146 -58.82 -3.87 9.12
C SER A 146 -57.72 -4.85 9.51
N GLN A 147 -56.50 -4.70 8.97
CA GLN A 147 -55.36 -5.55 9.31
C GLN A 147 -54.87 -5.27 10.73
N ARG A 148 -54.84 -4.01 11.17
CA ARG A 148 -54.49 -3.63 12.54
C ARG A 148 -55.45 -4.26 13.56
N GLU A 149 -56.75 -4.20 13.31
CA GLU A 149 -57.76 -4.83 14.18
C GLU A 149 -57.59 -6.34 14.26
N MET A 150 -57.36 -6.99 13.11
CA MET A 150 -57.10 -8.43 13.04
C MET A 150 -55.83 -8.82 13.81
N LEU A 151 -54.75 -8.06 13.67
CA LEU A 151 -53.49 -8.28 14.38
C LEU A 151 -53.67 -8.13 15.90
N ILE A 152 -54.41 -7.12 16.37
CA ILE A 152 -54.67 -6.92 17.80
C ILE A 152 -55.51 -8.06 18.38
N ALA A 153 -56.52 -8.52 17.63
CA ALA A 153 -57.34 -9.66 18.03
C ALA A 153 -56.49 -10.94 18.11
N GLU A 154 -55.65 -11.19 17.11
CA GLU A 154 -54.80 -12.38 17.07
C GLU A 154 -53.74 -12.36 18.17
N ARG A 155 -53.12 -11.19 18.43
CA ARG A 155 -52.20 -11.00 19.56
C ARG A 155 -52.83 -11.40 20.88
N ARG A 156 -54.07 -10.97 21.13
CA ARG A 156 -54.80 -11.31 22.36
C ARG A 156 -55.07 -12.82 22.44
N ASN A 157 -55.42 -13.45 21.31
CA ASN A 157 -55.67 -14.88 21.23
C ASN A 157 -54.40 -15.69 21.55
N LEU A 158 -53.30 -15.40 20.86
CA LEU A 158 -52.03 -16.11 21.02
C LEU A 158 -51.42 -15.92 22.41
N LEU A 159 -51.51 -14.73 23.01
CA LEU A 159 -51.10 -14.53 24.40
C LEU A 159 -51.90 -15.41 25.37
N GLY A 160 -53.23 -15.45 25.20
CA GLY A 160 -54.08 -16.32 26.03
C GLY A 160 -53.80 -17.81 25.83
N GLN A 161 -53.43 -18.24 24.62
CA GLN A 161 -53.00 -19.61 24.34
C GLN A 161 -51.65 -19.92 24.98
N ALA A 162 -50.67 -19.01 24.86
CA ALA A 162 -49.35 -19.18 25.43
C ALA A 162 -49.40 -19.32 26.97
N ASP A 163 -50.15 -18.45 27.63
CA ASP A 163 -50.30 -18.47 29.10
C ASP A 163 -51.04 -19.73 29.57
N ARG A 164 -52.03 -20.22 28.80
CA ARG A 164 -52.72 -21.48 29.09
C ARG A 164 -51.77 -22.68 28.98
N LEU A 165 -51.07 -22.82 27.87
CA LEU A 165 -50.13 -23.93 27.62
C LEU A 165 -49.00 -23.95 28.66
N GLU A 166 -48.52 -22.78 29.06
CA GLU A 166 -47.50 -22.66 30.11
C GLU A 166 -48.06 -23.07 31.49
N SER A 167 -49.30 -22.70 31.81
CA SER A 167 -49.97 -23.13 33.04
C SER A 167 -50.21 -24.65 33.06
N GLU A 168 -50.62 -25.24 31.93
CA GLU A 168 -50.79 -26.69 31.77
C GLU A 168 -49.45 -27.44 31.95
N ALA A 169 -48.39 -26.96 31.30
CA ALA A 169 -47.04 -27.51 31.46
C ALA A 169 -46.50 -27.45 32.91
N ASN A 170 -46.81 -26.38 33.64
CA ASN A 170 -46.42 -26.22 35.04
C ASN A 170 -47.26 -27.11 35.97
N ALA A 171 -48.56 -27.28 35.69
CA ALA A 171 -49.42 -28.16 36.46
C ALA A 171 -49.00 -29.64 36.39
N ILE A 172 -48.42 -30.09 35.26
CA ILE A 172 -47.84 -31.43 35.14
C ILE A 172 -46.70 -31.64 36.14
N VAL A 173 -45.85 -30.62 36.34
CA VAL A 173 -44.74 -30.69 37.33
C VAL A 173 -45.29 -30.73 38.75
N GLU A 174 -46.21 -29.83 39.09
CA GLU A 174 -46.81 -29.76 40.43
C GLU A 174 -47.52 -31.07 40.81
N ASN A 175 -48.25 -31.68 39.87
CA ASN A 175 -48.91 -32.96 40.10
C ASN A 175 -47.93 -34.13 40.16
N SER A 176 -46.79 -34.07 39.45
CA SER A 176 -45.77 -35.12 39.46
C SER A 176 -44.87 -35.07 40.70
N GLU A 177 -44.70 -33.92 41.36
CA GLU A 177 -43.91 -33.79 42.60
C GLU A 177 -44.66 -34.24 43.87
N MET A 178 -45.99 -34.35 43.83
CA MET A 178 -46.83 -34.58 45.02
C MET A 178 -47.20 -36.06 45.28
N GLY A 179 -46.65 -36.99 44.50
CA GLY A 179 -46.89 -38.43 44.64
C GLY A 179 -45.58 -39.22 44.63
N ASP A 180 -45.26 -39.85 45.76
CA ASP A 180 -44.23 -40.86 45.91
C ASP A 180 -44.39 -41.90 44.78
N VAL A 181 -43.54 -41.84 43.75
CA VAL A 181 -43.49 -42.83 42.67
C VAL A 181 -43.03 -44.14 43.28
N GLN A 182 -43.97 -44.89 43.86
CA GLN A 182 -43.83 -46.32 44.11
C GLN A 182 -43.46 -46.94 42.77
N PHE A 183 -42.17 -47.25 42.63
CA PHE A 183 -41.57 -47.88 41.47
C PHE A 183 -42.05 -49.34 41.44
N ASP A 184 -43.32 -49.53 41.13
CA ASP A 184 -43.86 -50.84 40.73
C ASP A 184 -43.74 -50.95 39.20
N ASP A 185 -43.75 -52.17 38.66
CA ASP A 185 -43.32 -52.57 37.29
C ASP A 185 -44.03 -51.86 36.09
N GLU A 186 -44.82 -50.81 36.32
CA GLU A 186 -45.52 -49.96 35.35
C GLU A 186 -44.78 -48.60 35.13
N GLY A 187 -43.44 -48.62 35.11
CA GLY A 187 -42.57 -47.44 35.04
C GLY A 187 -42.50 -46.69 33.69
N GLY A 188 -43.59 -46.64 32.92
CA GLY A 188 -43.64 -46.00 31.59
C GLY A 188 -44.31 -44.62 31.54
N GLU A 189 -45.14 -44.26 32.52
CA GLU A 189 -45.98 -43.04 32.46
C GLU A 189 -45.18 -41.73 32.70
N GLY A 190 -44.04 -41.81 33.38
CA GLY A 190 -43.16 -40.66 33.62
C GLY A 190 -42.55 -40.08 32.32
N ASP A 191 -42.21 -40.94 31.37
CA ASP A 191 -41.63 -40.52 30.09
C ASP A 191 -42.65 -39.79 29.21
N THR A 192 -43.91 -40.26 29.23
CA THR A 192 -45.01 -39.60 28.51
C THR A 192 -45.33 -38.20 29.06
N MET A 193 -45.30 -38.01 30.38
CA MET A 193 -45.55 -36.70 31.01
C MET A 193 -44.47 -35.67 30.67
N VAL A 194 -43.21 -36.09 30.56
CA VAL A 194 -42.10 -35.22 30.15
C VAL A 194 -42.29 -34.75 28.70
N VAL A 195 -42.64 -35.67 27.79
CA VAL A 195 -42.89 -35.34 26.38
C VAL A 195 -44.06 -34.37 26.21
N GLU A 196 -45.16 -34.58 26.95
CA GLU A 196 -46.32 -33.69 26.92
C GLU A 196 -45.96 -32.28 27.41
N ARG A 197 -45.23 -32.18 28.52
CA ARG A 197 -44.74 -30.90 29.05
C ARG A 197 -43.84 -30.17 28.05
N GLU A 198 -42.88 -30.87 27.45
CA GLU A 198 -41.97 -30.28 26.45
C GLU A 198 -42.73 -29.79 25.22
N ARG A 199 -43.75 -30.53 24.78
CA ARG A 199 -44.63 -30.14 23.69
C ARG A 199 -45.37 -28.84 24.03
N ASP A 200 -45.99 -28.74 25.22
CA ASP A 200 -46.76 -27.56 25.61
C ASP A 200 -45.88 -26.31 25.79
N LEU A 201 -44.68 -26.48 26.35
CA LEU A 201 -43.69 -25.40 26.41
C LEU A 201 -43.24 -24.94 25.02
N THR A 202 -43.02 -25.88 24.10
CA THR A 202 -42.63 -25.56 22.72
C THR A 202 -43.75 -24.80 22.00
N LEU A 203 -45.00 -25.23 22.17
CA LEU A 203 -46.16 -24.55 21.60
C LEU A 203 -46.37 -23.15 22.20
N SER A 204 -46.18 -22.99 23.52
CA SER A 204 -46.23 -21.69 24.18
C SER A 204 -45.13 -20.75 23.66
N ALA A 205 -43.90 -21.25 23.53
CA ALA A 205 -42.79 -20.48 22.97
C ALA A 205 -43.07 -20.03 21.53
N SER A 206 -43.60 -20.93 20.68
CA SER A 206 -43.98 -20.60 19.30
C SER A 206 -45.09 -19.55 19.25
N ALA A 207 -46.06 -19.60 20.15
CA ALA A 207 -47.13 -18.60 20.24
C ALA A 207 -46.56 -17.22 20.66
N ARG A 208 -45.65 -17.17 21.64
CA ARG A 208 -44.96 -15.94 22.04
C ARG A 208 -44.11 -15.35 20.90
N GLN A 209 -43.39 -16.18 20.15
CA GLN A 209 -42.66 -15.73 18.97
C GLN A 209 -43.59 -15.11 17.92
N THR A 210 -44.74 -15.72 17.68
CA THR A 210 -45.74 -15.18 16.74
C THR A 210 -46.30 -13.83 17.23
N VAL A 211 -46.45 -13.64 18.54
CA VAL A 211 -46.84 -12.34 19.13
C VAL A 211 -45.80 -11.26 18.86
N GLU A 212 -44.50 -11.58 18.95
CA GLU A 212 -43.44 -10.64 18.59
C GLU A 212 -43.50 -10.25 17.09
N GLU A 213 -43.76 -11.23 16.21
CA GLU A 213 -43.96 -10.95 14.78
C GLU A 213 -45.17 -10.04 14.53
N ILE A 214 -46.25 -10.19 15.31
CA ILE A 214 -47.43 -9.32 15.26
C ILE A 214 -47.11 -7.91 15.76
N ASP A 215 -46.38 -7.77 16.86
CA ASP A 215 -45.99 -6.46 17.40
C ASP A 215 -45.09 -5.70 16.41
N ASP A 216 -44.21 -6.41 15.70
CA ASP A 216 -43.42 -5.83 14.62
C ASP A 216 -44.26 -5.49 13.39
N ALA A 217 -45.27 -6.29 13.05
CA ALA A 217 -46.22 -5.95 11.99
C ALA A 217 -47.01 -4.67 12.30
N LEU A 218 -47.44 -4.48 13.56
CA LEU A 218 -48.10 -3.27 14.02
C LEU A 218 -47.20 -2.04 13.87
N LYS A 219 -45.93 -2.13 14.27
CA LYS A 219 -44.96 -1.04 14.04
C LYS A 219 -44.79 -0.71 12.55
N ARG A 220 -44.79 -1.73 11.68
CA ARG A 220 -44.68 -1.51 10.22
C ARG A 220 -45.90 -0.80 9.63
N ILE A 221 -47.08 -0.98 10.22
CA ILE A 221 -48.29 -0.22 9.83
C ILE A 221 -48.09 1.26 10.17
N GLU A 222 -47.48 1.55 11.32
CA GLU A 222 -47.14 2.92 11.72
C GLU A 222 -46.07 3.52 10.80
N THR A 223 -44.99 2.80 10.48
CA THR A 223 -43.91 3.33 9.63
C THR A 223 -44.24 3.36 8.14
N GLY A 224 -45.29 2.65 7.70
CA GLY A 224 -45.69 2.52 6.30
C GLY A 224 -44.88 1.49 5.50
N ASP A 225 -44.25 0.55 6.20
CA ASP A 225 -43.50 -0.57 5.58
C ASP A 225 -44.31 -1.87 5.59
N TYR A 226 -45.56 -1.82 6.08
CA TYR A 226 -46.46 -2.97 6.11
C TYR A 226 -46.87 -3.43 4.71
N GLY A 227 -46.93 -4.75 4.53
CA GLY A 227 -47.31 -5.36 3.26
C GLY A 227 -46.20 -5.39 2.20
N TYR A 228 -44.96 -5.03 2.54
CA TYR A 228 -43.79 -5.23 1.67
C TYR A 228 -42.85 -6.28 2.25
N SER A 229 -42.21 -7.05 1.38
CA SER A 229 -41.26 -8.08 1.81
C SER A 229 -40.00 -7.47 2.40
N GLY A 230 -39.58 -7.99 3.55
CA GLY A 230 -38.29 -7.67 4.16
C GLY A 230 -37.11 -8.10 3.30
N ARG A 231 -37.29 -9.09 2.42
CA ARG A 231 -36.24 -9.67 1.57
C ARG A 231 -36.12 -8.94 0.23
N SER A 232 -37.16 -8.95 -0.61
CA SER A 232 -37.13 -8.29 -1.94
C SER A 232 -37.61 -6.85 -1.96
N GLY A 233 -38.38 -6.40 -0.95
CA GLY A 233 -39.07 -5.11 -0.98
C GLY A 233 -40.30 -5.08 -1.91
N LEU A 234 -40.70 -6.22 -2.47
CA LEU A 234 -41.89 -6.32 -3.32
C LEU A 234 -43.18 -6.32 -2.48
N PRO A 235 -44.30 -5.83 -3.03
CA PRO A 235 -45.59 -5.85 -2.35
C PRO A 235 -46.12 -7.29 -2.19
N ILE A 236 -46.56 -7.61 -0.98
CA ILE A 236 -47.15 -8.89 -0.60
C ILE A 236 -48.62 -8.92 -1.07
N PRO A 237 -49.09 -9.99 -1.72
CA PRO A 237 -50.48 -10.09 -2.15
C PRO A 237 -51.48 -9.89 -0.99
N ARG A 238 -52.53 -9.09 -1.22
CA ARG A 238 -53.55 -8.78 -0.20
C ARG A 238 -54.25 -10.02 0.35
N GLU A 239 -54.49 -11.03 -0.49
CA GLU A 239 -55.10 -12.30 -0.08
C GLU A 239 -54.26 -13.03 0.96
N ARG A 240 -52.92 -12.95 0.83
CA ARG A 240 -52.00 -13.54 1.81
C ARG A 240 -52.03 -12.78 3.12
N LEU A 241 -52.03 -11.44 3.08
CA LEU A 241 -52.12 -10.62 4.30
C LEU A 241 -53.46 -10.88 5.03
N LYS A 242 -54.56 -11.04 4.30
CA LYS A 242 -55.86 -11.42 4.89
C LYS A 242 -55.84 -12.78 5.59
N ALA A 243 -55.02 -13.72 5.13
CA ALA A 243 -54.89 -15.05 5.72
C ALA A 243 -53.86 -15.10 6.86
N LEU A 244 -52.74 -14.39 6.71
CA LEU A 244 -51.62 -14.34 7.65
C LEU A 244 -51.13 -12.89 7.77
N PRO A 245 -51.75 -12.07 8.63
CA PRO A 245 -51.52 -10.62 8.64
C PRO A 245 -50.14 -10.21 9.18
N TRP A 246 -49.42 -11.06 9.90
CA TRP A 246 -48.07 -10.79 10.40
C TRP A 246 -46.95 -11.22 9.44
N THR A 247 -47.29 -11.73 8.25
CA THR A 247 -46.28 -12.24 7.32
C THR A 247 -45.39 -11.11 6.76
N THR A 248 -44.07 -11.38 6.71
CA THR A 248 -43.05 -10.41 6.30
C THR A 248 -42.41 -10.73 4.95
N GLU A 249 -42.81 -11.83 4.31
CA GLU A 249 -42.18 -12.38 3.10
C GLU A 249 -43.24 -12.86 2.08
N LEU A 250 -42.85 -12.87 0.80
CA LEU A 250 -43.69 -13.45 -0.26
C LEU A 250 -43.72 -14.99 -0.14
N VAL A 251 -44.77 -15.60 -0.70
CA VAL A 251 -44.90 -17.07 -0.79
C VAL A 251 -43.67 -17.68 -1.44
N GLN A 252 -43.20 -17.08 -2.54
CA GLN A 252 -42.04 -17.56 -3.30
C GLN A 252 -40.74 -17.49 -2.49
N GLU A 253 -40.60 -16.50 -1.61
CA GLU A 253 -39.43 -16.32 -0.76
C GLU A 253 -39.44 -17.29 0.42
N ARG A 254 -40.61 -17.44 1.06
CA ARG A 254 -40.78 -18.36 2.18
C ARG A 254 -40.73 -19.83 1.76
N ALA A 255 -41.19 -20.14 0.55
CA ALA A 255 -41.06 -21.48 -0.05
C ALA A 255 -39.68 -21.71 -0.72
N GLY A 256 -38.85 -20.67 -0.80
CA GLY A 256 -37.78 -20.55 -1.79
C GLY A 256 -36.39 -21.00 -1.34
N GLY A 257 -36.19 -22.31 -1.24
CA GLY A 257 -34.89 -22.96 -1.40
C GLY A 257 -34.55 -23.33 -2.85
N ILE A 258 -35.36 -22.96 -3.87
CA ILE A 258 -35.23 -23.55 -5.22
C ILE A 258 -35.06 -22.53 -6.38
N GLY A 259 -35.07 -21.21 -6.20
CA GLY A 259 -34.86 -20.37 -7.40
C GLY A 259 -34.87 -18.87 -7.31
N SER A 260 -34.10 -18.26 -6.41
CA SER A 260 -33.81 -16.83 -6.53
C SER A 260 -32.36 -16.57 -6.17
N TYR A 261 -31.49 -16.66 -7.18
CA TYR A 261 -30.17 -16.05 -7.23
C TYR A 261 -30.25 -14.73 -7.99
#